data_AF-A0A9X5E7Y7-F1
#
_entry.id   AF-A0A9X5E7Y7-F1
#
_cell.length_a   1.000
_cell.length_b   1.000
_cell.length_c   1.000
_cell.angle_alpha   90.00
_cell.angle_beta   90.00
_cell.angle_gamma   90.00
#
_symmetry.space_group_name_H-M   'P 1'
#
loop_
_entity.id
_entity.type
_entity.pdbx_description
1 polymer ?
#
loop_
_entity_poly.entity_id
_entity_poly.type
_entity_poly.pdbx_seq_one_letter_code
_entity_poly.pdbx_strand_id
1 'polypeptide(L)'
;MLIAPTPAWQHLVAATYPNALTVDRREAFQADKFDVDKLRRFCQALSSGFELRQVRLEEVAQFAADLDPCLVGSFGSFRSHEEFITQGVGLGILHQGMFVSGASSAAVGGRKLEIEIQTHPQFRRRGLARAVAAALILYCLERGLEPCWDAAHEPSSALARQLGFRSTGKYEALNLPDDEGAAS
;
A
#
# COMPACT_ATOMS: atom_id res chain seq x y z
N MET A 1 4.52 13.67 5.46
CA MET A 1 5.03 12.81 6.55
C MET A 1 6.55 12.94 6.64
N LEU A 2 7.07 13.05 7.85
CA LEU A 2 8.50 13.16 8.18
C LEU A 2 8.87 12.06 9.17
N ILE A 3 10.01 11.41 8.94
CA ILE A 3 10.63 10.49 9.91
C ILE A 3 11.86 11.21 10.46
N ALA A 4 11.95 11.33 11.78
CA ALA A 4 13.09 11.92 12.47
C ALA A 4 13.89 10.79 13.14
N PRO A 5 14.85 10.16 12.42
CA PRO A 5 15.46 8.90 12.85
C PRO A 5 16.47 9.08 13.99
N THR A 6 16.89 10.31 14.28
CA THR A 6 17.86 10.61 15.34
C THR A 6 17.35 11.71 16.26
N PRO A 7 17.83 11.77 17.52
CA PRO A 7 17.48 12.86 18.43
C PRO A 7 17.79 14.25 17.87
N ALA A 8 18.86 14.38 17.06
CA ALA A 8 19.20 15.64 16.39
C ALA A 8 18.11 16.08 15.41
N TRP A 9 17.59 15.15 14.60
CA TRP A 9 16.46 15.43 13.69
C TRP A 9 15.17 15.71 14.46
N GLN A 10 14.91 14.97 15.54
CA GLN A 10 13.73 15.20 16.39
C GLN A 10 13.75 16.60 17.00
N HIS A 11 14.91 17.03 17.51
CA HIS A 11 15.09 18.37 18.06
C HIS A 11 14.92 19.45 17.00
N LEU A 12 15.50 19.25 15.80
CA LEU A 12 15.35 20.20 14.70
C LEU A 12 13.87 20.36 14.30
N VAL A 13 13.16 19.25 14.10
CA VAL A 13 11.75 19.28 13.71
C VAL A 13 10.88 19.93 14.79
N ALA A 14 11.11 19.63 16.07
CA ALA A 14 10.41 20.26 17.18
C ALA A 14 10.68 21.77 17.29
N ALA A 15 11.92 22.20 17.00
CA ALA A 15 12.29 23.62 17.00
C ALA A 15 11.68 24.38 15.81
N THR A 16 11.57 23.74 14.63
CA THR A 16 10.99 24.36 13.43
C THR A 16 9.47 24.38 13.45
N TYR A 17 8.81 23.36 14.01
CA TYR A 17 7.36 23.17 13.99
C TYR A 17 6.76 22.92 15.38
N PRO A 18 6.92 23.83 16.35
CA PRO A 18 6.63 23.56 17.77
C PRO A 18 5.16 23.23 18.09
N ASN A 19 4.21 23.66 17.24
CA ASN A 19 2.77 23.51 17.47
C ASN A 19 2.02 22.81 16.32
N ALA A 20 2.75 22.25 15.36
CA ALA A 20 2.23 21.87 14.04
C ALA A 20 2.34 20.37 13.74
N LEU A 21 2.89 19.59 14.66
CA LEU A 21 3.21 18.18 14.42
C LEU A 21 2.16 17.29 15.06
N THR A 22 1.47 16.49 14.25
CA THR A 22 0.71 15.34 14.76
C THR A 22 1.57 14.08 14.65
N VAL A 23 1.57 13.27 15.71
CA VAL A 23 2.31 12.01 15.75
C VAL A 23 1.45 10.92 15.12
N ASP A 24 1.95 10.35 14.03
CA ASP A 24 1.42 9.15 13.39
C ASP A 24 2.23 7.93 13.83
N ARG A 25 1.55 6.90 14.35
CA ARG A 25 2.20 5.70 14.87
C ARG A 25 2.16 4.60 13.81
N ARG A 26 3.34 4.23 13.34
CA ARG A 26 3.50 3.29 12.24
C ARG A 26 4.20 2.03 12.70
N GLU A 27 4.03 0.94 11.96
CA GLU A 27 4.73 -0.31 12.20
C GLU A 27 5.42 -0.77 10.93
N ALA A 28 6.74 -0.91 11.00
CA ALA A 28 7.54 -1.36 9.88
C ALA A 28 7.55 -2.89 9.84
N PHE A 29 7.57 -3.42 8.62
CA PHE A 29 7.66 -4.85 8.35
C PHE A 29 8.77 -5.14 7.36
N GLN A 30 9.38 -6.32 7.50
CA GLN A 30 10.32 -6.85 6.53
C GLN A 30 9.77 -8.12 5.90
N ALA A 31 10.08 -8.29 4.60
CA ALA A 31 9.86 -9.55 3.93
C ALA A 31 10.64 -10.67 4.63
N ASP A 32 10.05 -11.84 4.66
CA ASP A 32 10.65 -13.07 5.19
C ASP A 32 10.37 -14.21 4.21
N LYS A 33 10.64 -15.45 4.61
CA LYS A 33 10.25 -16.63 3.83
C LYS A 33 8.72 -16.75 3.76
N PHE A 34 8.14 -16.26 2.67
CA PHE A 34 6.71 -16.40 2.39
C PHE A 34 6.31 -17.87 2.13
N ASP A 35 5.19 -18.28 2.71
CA ASP A 35 4.51 -19.54 2.38
C ASP A 35 3.69 -19.34 1.09
N VAL A 36 4.31 -19.69 -0.05
CA VAL A 36 3.74 -19.53 -1.39
C VAL A 36 2.39 -20.25 -1.53
N ASP A 37 2.23 -21.44 -0.94
CA ASP A 37 0.98 -22.19 -1.04
C ASP A 37 -0.12 -21.58 -0.18
N LYS A 38 0.22 -20.98 0.95
CA LYS A 38 -0.71 -20.15 1.73
C LYS A 38 -1.16 -18.90 0.96
N LEU A 39 -0.23 -18.20 0.30
CA LEU A 39 -0.57 -17.05 -0.53
C LEU A 39 -1.51 -17.43 -1.68
N ARG A 40 -1.21 -18.53 -2.40
CA ARG A 40 -2.09 -19.06 -3.46
C ARG A 40 -3.48 -19.43 -2.94
N ARG A 41 -3.57 -20.03 -1.76
CA ARG A 41 -4.86 -20.32 -1.11
C ARG A 41 -5.66 -19.06 -0.81
N PHE A 42 -5.01 -17.95 -0.43
CA PHE A 42 -5.71 -16.68 -0.25
C PHE A 42 -6.27 -16.12 -1.56
N CYS A 43 -5.53 -16.23 -2.67
CA CYS A 43 -6.01 -15.85 -3.99
C CYS A 43 -7.21 -16.71 -4.44
N GLN A 44 -7.18 -18.00 -4.15
CA GLN A 44 -8.22 -18.97 -4.55
C GLN A 44 -9.47 -18.96 -3.65
N ALA A 45 -9.39 -18.38 -2.46
CA ALA A 45 -10.51 -18.33 -1.50
C ALA A 45 -11.58 -17.28 -1.85
N LEU A 46 -11.50 -16.63 -3.02
CA LEU A 46 -12.50 -15.69 -3.49
C LEU A 46 -13.81 -16.44 -3.82
N SER A 47 -14.93 -15.92 -3.32
CA SER A 47 -16.23 -16.48 -3.66
C SER A 47 -16.60 -16.23 -5.12
N SER A 48 -17.53 -17.03 -5.66
CA SER A 48 -18.07 -16.84 -7.00
C SER A 48 -18.54 -15.39 -7.22
N GLY A 49 -18.19 -14.80 -8.36
CA GLY A 49 -18.55 -13.43 -8.72
C GLY A 49 -17.50 -12.37 -8.39
N PHE A 50 -16.36 -12.75 -7.79
CA PHE A 50 -15.17 -11.90 -7.70
C PHE A 50 -14.11 -12.38 -8.68
N GLU A 51 -13.48 -11.45 -9.40
CA GLU A 51 -12.41 -11.73 -10.35
C GLU A 51 -11.15 -10.99 -9.95
N LEU A 52 -10.08 -11.72 -9.62
CA LEU A 52 -8.77 -11.16 -9.33
C LEU A 52 -7.90 -11.16 -10.58
N ARG A 53 -7.38 -10.00 -10.98
CA ARG A 53 -6.43 -9.88 -12.11
C ARG A 53 -5.60 -8.62 -12.07
N GLN A 54 -4.62 -8.56 -12.96
CA GLN A 54 -3.85 -7.34 -13.21
C GLN A 54 -4.70 -6.27 -13.89
N VAL A 55 -4.51 -5.03 -13.45
CA VAL A 55 -5.12 -3.81 -14.02
C VAL A 55 -4.43 -3.50 -15.35
N ARG A 56 -5.22 -3.26 -16.39
CA ARG A 56 -4.72 -2.87 -17.72
C ARG A 56 -4.68 -1.36 -17.86
N LEU A 57 -3.93 -0.85 -18.84
CA LEU A 57 -3.73 0.59 -19.03
C LEU A 57 -5.04 1.36 -19.18
N GLU A 58 -5.98 0.83 -19.96
CA GLU A 58 -7.29 1.43 -20.18
C GLU A 58 -8.18 1.44 -18.92
N GLU A 59 -7.82 0.68 -17.89
CA GLU A 59 -8.58 0.53 -16.65
C GLU A 59 -8.00 1.34 -15.49
N VAL A 60 -6.81 1.93 -15.64
CA VAL A 60 -6.13 2.65 -14.55
C VAL A 60 -6.99 3.77 -13.99
N ALA A 61 -7.66 4.54 -14.88
CA ALA A 61 -8.57 5.60 -14.47
C ALA A 61 -9.77 5.06 -13.68
N GLN A 62 -10.34 3.92 -14.11
CA GLN A 62 -11.44 3.27 -13.39
C GLN A 62 -10.97 2.71 -12.04
N PHE A 63 -9.80 2.06 -12.00
CA PHE A 63 -9.22 1.49 -10.79
C PHE A 63 -9.02 2.55 -9.69
N ALA A 64 -8.54 3.73 -10.07
CA ALA A 64 -8.41 4.88 -9.17
C ALA A 64 -9.78 5.44 -8.74
N ALA A 65 -10.74 5.53 -9.66
CA ALA A 65 -12.07 6.08 -9.39
C ALA A 65 -12.93 5.18 -8.49
N ASP A 66 -12.88 3.86 -8.70
CA ASP A 66 -13.67 2.88 -7.97
C ASP A 66 -13.13 2.64 -6.54
N LEU A 67 -11.84 2.89 -6.31
CA LEU A 67 -11.16 2.63 -5.04
C LEU A 67 -10.59 3.91 -4.43
N ASP A 68 -9.38 4.30 -4.83
CA ASP A 68 -8.70 5.50 -4.36
C ASP A 68 -7.55 5.87 -5.34
N PRO A 69 -7.37 7.16 -5.68
CA PRO A 69 -6.25 7.62 -6.50
C PRO A 69 -4.85 7.28 -5.95
N CYS A 70 -4.69 7.06 -4.65
CA CYS A 70 -3.40 6.69 -4.05
C CYS A 70 -2.83 5.39 -4.67
N LEU A 71 -3.69 4.49 -5.17
CA LEU A 71 -3.28 3.24 -5.79
C LEU A 71 -2.55 3.41 -7.13
N VAL A 72 -2.67 4.55 -7.81
CA VAL A 72 -2.07 4.78 -9.13
C VAL A 72 -0.93 5.81 -9.12
N GLY A 73 -0.53 6.28 -7.93
CA GLY A 73 0.48 7.33 -7.81
C GLY A 73 0.46 8.04 -6.48
N SER A 74 0.60 7.32 -5.37
CA SER A 74 0.83 7.92 -4.05
C SER A 74 2.03 8.87 -4.11
N PHE A 75 1.82 10.12 -3.67
CA PHE A 75 2.84 11.18 -3.60
C PHE A 75 3.58 11.47 -4.92
N GLY A 76 2.93 11.25 -6.07
CA GLY A 76 3.55 11.51 -7.38
C GLY A 76 4.61 10.49 -7.79
N SER A 77 4.56 9.27 -7.24
CA SER A 77 5.49 8.18 -7.58
C SER A 77 5.47 7.76 -9.05
N PHE A 78 4.40 8.09 -9.78
CA PHE A 78 4.31 7.94 -11.23
C PHE A 78 3.78 9.23 -11.85
N ARG A 79 4.33 9.61 -13.02
CA ARG A 79 3.95 10.85 -13.73
C ARG A 79 2.77 10.64 -14.68
N SER A 80 2.46 9.39 -15.03
CA SER A 80 1.33 9.05 -15.89
C SER A 80 0.84 7.62 -15.63
N HIS A 81 -0.35 7.29 -16.17
CA HIS A 81 -0.89 5.93 -16.13
C HIS A 81 0.00 4.93 -16.89
N GLU A 82 0.65 5.36 -17.97
CA GLU A 82 1.62 4.54 -18.71
C GLU A 82 2.85 4.26 -17.85
N GLU A 83 3.34 5.25 -17.11
CA GLU A 83 4.46 5.05 -16.18
C GLU A 83 4.09 4.08 -15.06
N PHE A 84 2.88 4.20 -14.51
CA PHE A 84 2.35 3.27 -13.51
C PHE A 84 2.30 1.82 -14.03
N ILE A 85 1.84 1.59 -15.27
CA ILE A 85 1.75 0.24 -15.83
C ILE A 85 3.12 -0.32 -16.26
N THR A 86 4.06 0.54 -16.65
CA THR A 86 5.37 0.10 -17.17
C THR A 86 6.42 -0.08 -16.08
N GLN A 87 6.41 0.76 -15.05
CA GLN A 87 7.37 0.71 -13.94
C GLN A 87 6.76 0.14 -12.65
N GLY A 88 5.44 0.28 -12.49
CA GLY A 88 4.69 -0.24 -11.36
C GLY A 88 3.84 -1.46 -11.72
N VAL A 89 2.84 -1.71 -10.88
CA VAL A 89 1.80 -2.73 -11.11
C VAL A 89 0.56 -2.40 -10.28
N GLY A 90 -0.61 -2.69 -10.83
CA GLY A 90 -1.88 -2.77 -10.08
C GLY A 90 -2.50 -4.15 -10.25
N LEU A 91 -2.96 -4.72 -9.14
CA LEU A 91 -3.83 -5.90 -9.11
C LEU A 91 -5.17 -5.48 -8.51
N GLY A 92 -6.25 -5.89 -9.14
CA GLY A 92 -7.61 -5.53 -8.75
C GLY A 92 -8.51 -6.75 -8.63
N ILE A 93 -9.48 -6.66 -7.73
CA ILE A 93 -10.60 -7.58 -7.63
C ILE A 93 -11.84 -6.87 -8.16
N LEU A 94 -12.40 -7.36 -9.26
CA LEU A 94 -13.65 -6.86 -9.83
C LEU A 94 -14.85 -7.61 -9.27
N HIS A 95 -15.95 -6.89 -9.10
CA HIS A 95 -17.27 -7.42 -8.84
C HIS A 95 -18.29 -6.62 -9.65
N GLN A 96 -19.05 -7.28 -10.52
CA GLN A 96 -20.08 -6.63 -11.35
C GLN A 96 -19.56 -5.41 -12.15
N GLY A 97 -18.33 -5.52 -12.67
CA GLY A 97 -17.70 -4.47 -13.48
C GLY A 97 -17.02 -3.33 -12.70
N MET A 98 -17.08 -3.34 -11.37
CA MET A 98 -16.45 -2.36 -10.48
C MET A 98 -15.26 -2.97 -9.74
N PHE A 99 -14.17 -2.22 -9.58
CA PHE A 99 -13.08 -2.61 -8.68
C PHE A 99 -13.52 -2.44 -7.22
N VAL A 100 -13.49 -3.53 -6.45
CA VAL A 100 -13.94 -3.52 -5.05
C VAL A 100 -12.80 -3.71 -4.05
N SER A 101 -11.63 -4.14 -4.52
CA SER A 101 -10.38 -4.16 -3.76
C SER A 101 -9.20 -4.10 -4.73
N GLY A 102 -8.11 -3.45 -4.31
CA GLY A 102 -6.92 -3.28 -5.12
C GLY A 102 -5.66 -3.31 -4.27
N ALA A 103 -4.58 -3.83 -4.83
CA ALA A 103 -3.23 -3.64 -4.31
C ALA A 103 -2.33 -3.18 -5.46
N SER A 104 -1.44 -2.25 -5.18
CA SER A 104 -0.53 -1.72 -6.19
C SER A 104 0.84 -1.40 -5.62
N SER A 105 1.79 -1.13 -6.52
CA SER A 105 3.06 -0.51 -6.18
C SER A 105 2.85 0.96 -5.82
N ALA A 106 2.95 1.32 -4.56
CA ALA A 106 3.00 2.73 -4.13
C ALA A 106 4.26 3.40 -4.67
N ALA A 107 5.39 2.67 -4.64
CA ALA A 107 6.68 3.05 -5.20
C ALA A 107 7.47 1.81 -5.61
N VAL A 108 8.35 1.94 -6.61
CA VAL A 108 9.25 0.87 -7.06
C VAL A 108 10.67 1.40 -7.19
N GLY A 109 11.65 0.67 -6.63
CA GLY A 109 13.05 1.07 -6.72
C GLY A 109 13.99 0.07 -6.05
N GLY A 110 15.21 -0.08 -6.54
CA GLY A 110 16.22 -0.94 -5.89
C GLY A 110 15.80 -2.40 -5.71
N ARG A 111 15.00 -2.95 -6.65
CA ARG A 111 14.35 -4.27 -6.57
C ARG A 111 13.33 -4.42 -5.44
N LYS A 112 12.82 -3.32 -4.90
CA LYS A 112 11.78 -3.27 -3.88
C LYS A 112 10.49 -2.68 -4.45
N LEU A 113 9.37 -3.11 -3.90
CA LEU A 113 8.03 -2.61 -4.23
C LEU A 113 7.29 -2.31 -2.94
N GLU A 114 6.93 -1.04 -2.72
CA GLU A 114 6.10 -0.65 -1.59
C GLU A 114 4.63 -0.96 -1.89
N ILE A 115 3.94 -1.65 -0.99
CA ILE A 115 2.57 -2.11 -1.19
C ILE A 115 1.57 -1.06 -0.69
N GLU A 116 0.64 -0.65 -1.56
CA GLU A 116 -0.56 0.11 -1.20
C GLU A 116 -1.80 -0.78 -1.41
N ILE A 117 -2.78 -0.73 -0.49
CA ILE A 117 -3.98 -1.59 -0.56
C ILE A 117 -5.22 -0.80 -0.18
N GLN A 118 -6.21 -0.85 -1.07
CA GLN A 118 -7.53 -0.28 -0.82
C GLN A 118 -8.64 -1.31 -0.99
N THR A 119 -9.71 -1.13 -0.23
CA THR A 119 -10.91 -1.96 -0.33
C THR A 119 -12.14 -1.10 -0.11
N HIS A 120 -13.04 -1.14 -1.10
CA HIS A 120 -14.29 -0.40 -1.06
C HIS A 120 -15.05 -0.72 0.25
N PRO A 121 -15.55 0.28 1.00
CA PRO A 121 -16.11 0.08 2.34
C PRO A 121 -17.15 -1.04 2.46
N GLN A 122 -18.04 -1.16 1.47
CA GLN A 122 -19.11 -2.16 1.43
C GLN A 122 -18.61 -3.62 1.24
N PHE A 123 -17.37 -3.79 0.80
CA PHE A 123 -16.75 -5.08 0.50
C PHE A 123 -15.66 -5.48 1.52
N ARG A 124 -15.46 -4.68 2.58
CA ARG A 124 -14.52 -4.98 3.65
C ARG A 124 -14.94 -6.23 4.44
N ARG A 125 -13.98 -6.82 5.16
CA ARG A 125 -14.16 -8.02 6.01
C ARG A 125 -14.58 -9.30 5.24
N ARG A 126 -14.44 -9.32 3.91
CA ARG A 126 -14.68 -10.49 3.04
C ARG A 126 -13.41 -11.19 2.56
N GLY A 127 -12.24 -10.80 3.10
CA GLY A 127 -10.94 -11.37 2.70
C GLY A 127 -10.33 -10.80 1.41
N LEU A 128 -10.98 -9.84 0.75
CA LEU A 128 -10.53 -9.29 -0.53
C LEU A 128 -9.14 -8.63 -0.46
N ALA A 129 -8.92 -7.74 0.52
CA ALA A 129 -7.61 -7.11 0.76
C ALA A 129 -6.48 -8.16 0.89
N ARG A 130 -6.77 -9.27 1.57
CA ARG A 130 -5.80 -10.36 1.75
C ARG A 130 -5.53 -11.13 0.47
N ALA A 131 -6.56 -11.38 -0.33
CA ALA A 131 -6.40 -12.06 -1.61
C ALA A 131 -5.57 -11.20 -2.60
N VAL A 132 -5.91 -9.91 -2.74
CA VAL A 132 -5.19 -9.02 -3.68
C VAL A 132 -3.77 -8.72 -3.21
N ALA A 133 -3.53 -8.57 -1.89
CA ALA A 133 -2.19 -8.42 -1.34
C ALA A 133 -1.35 -9.69 -1.52
N ALA A 134 -1.94 -10.87 -1.31
CA ALA A 134 -1.25 -12.15 -1.57
C ALA A 134 -0.85 -12.28 -3.04
N ALA A 135 -1.72 -11.85 -3.96
CA ALA A 135 -1.43 -11.83 -5.38
C ALA A 135 -0.27 -10.88 -5.72
N LEU A 136 -0.19 -9.71 -5.07
CA LEU A 136 0.90 -8.75 -5.28
C LEU A 136 2.23 -9.28 -4.74
N ILE A 137 2.22 -9.96 -3.59
CA ILE A 137 3.41 -10.63 -3.06
C ILE A 137 3.87 -11.72 -4.03
N LEU A 138 2.97 -12.57 -4.54
CA LEU A 138 3.31 -13.60 -5.53
C LEU A 138 3.91 -12.98 -6.80
N TYR A 139 3.32 -11.89 -7.31
CA TYR A 139 3.86 -11.12 -8.43
C TYR A 139 5.30 -10.65 -8.17
N CYS A 140 5.58 -10.15 -6.96
CA CYS A 140 6.92 -9.72 -6.56
C CYS A 140 7.91 -10.89 -6.56
N LEU A 141 7.53 -12.00 -5.94
CA LEU A 141 8.37 -13.21 -5.85
C LEU A 141 8.73 -13.77 -7.23
N GLU A 142 7.76 -13.83 -8.15
CA GLU A 142 7.98 -14.28 -9.53
C GLU A 142 8.98 -13.41 -10.30
N ARG A 143 9.11 -12.13 -9.94
CA ARG A 143 10.01 -11.15 -10.58
C ARG A 143 11.28 -10.90 -9.79
N GLY A 144 11.48 -11.59 -8.67
CA GLY A 144 12.61 -11.37 -7.77
C GLY A 144 12.62 -9.97 -7.15
N LEU A 145 11.44 -9.37 -6.96
CA LEU A 145 11.22 -8.14 -6.21
C LEU A 145 10.98 -8.47 -4.74
N GLU A 146 11.51 -7.64 -3.84
CA GLU A 146 11.21 -7.70 -2.42
C GLU A 146 9.98 -6.81 -2.14
N PRO A 147 8.85 -7.38 -1.70
CA PRO A 147 7.70 -6.58 -1.29
C PRO A 147 8.01 -5.89 0.05
N CYS A 148 7.69 -4.61 0.14
CA CYS A 148 7.83 -3.79 1.33
C CYS A 148 6.45 -3.41 1.88
N TRP A 149 6.37 -3.28 3.20
CA TRP A 149 5.11 -3.01 3.88
C TRP A 149 5.37 -2.12 5.09
N ASP A 150 4.67 -0.99 5.11
CA ASP A 150 4.65 -0.08 6.24
C ASP A 150 3.20 0.18 6.69
N ALA A 151 2.87 -0.22 7.91
CA ALA A 151 1.49 -0.21 8.40
C ALA A 151 1.17 1.09 9.15
N ALA A 152 0.17 1.84 8.67
CA ALA A 152 -0.35 3.03 9.35
C ALA A 152 -1.33 2.73 10.50
N HIS A 153 -1.90 1.51 10.56
CA HIS A 153 -2.89 1.16 11.58
C HIS A 153 -2.94 -0.36 11.85
N GLU A 154 -3.46 -0.76 13.01
CA GLU A 154 -3.45 -2.17 13.46
C GLU A 154 -4.11 -3.16 12.46
N PRO A 155 -5.20 -2.83 11.74
CA PRO A 155 -5.71 -3.70 10.67
C PRO A 155 -4.69 -4.00 9.55
N SER A 156 -3.81 -3.04 9.22
CA SER A 156 -2.74 -3.23 8.24
C SER A 156 -1.62 -4.10 8.83
N SER A 157 -1.23 -3.84 10.09
CA SER A 157 -0.27 -4.70 10.81
C SER A 157 -0.74 -6.16 10.90
N ALA A 158 -2.02 -6.37 11.22
CA ALA A 158 -2.61 -7.70 11.27
C ALA A 158 -2.62 -8.38 9.89
N LEU A 159 -2.87 -7.63 8.83
CA LEU A 159 -2.83 -8.15 7.46
C LEU A 159 -1.41 -8.55 7.04
N ALA A 160 -0.41 -7.70 7.30
CA ALA A 160 1.00 -8.00 7.03
C ALA A 160 1.45 -9.31 7.69
N ARG A 161 1.14 -9.50 8.99
CA ARG A 161 1.45 -10.73 9.73
C ARG A 161 0.76 -11.96 9.14
N GLN A 162 -0.51 -11.83 8.72
CA GLN A 162 -1.24 -12.96 8.09
C GLN A 162 -0.59 -13.42 6.78
N LEU A 163 -0.06 -12.47 6.01
CA LEU A 163 0.60 -12.70 4.73
C LEU A 163 2.03 -13.24 4.89
N GLY A 164 2.62 -13.17 6.08
CA GLY A 164 3.95 -13.72 6.38
C GLY A 164 5.05 -12.69 6.56
N PHE A 165 4.71 -11.40 6.64
CA PHE A 165 5.68 -10.37 7.02
C PHE A 165 6.04 -10.46 8.50
N ARG A 166 7.29 -10.10 8.80
CA ARG A 166 7.81 -10.00 10.18
C ARG A 166 7.89 -8.54 10.60
N SER A 167 7.26 -8.19 11.71
CA SER A 167 7.36 -6.85 12.30
C SER A 167 8.81 -6.56 12.71
N THR A 168 9.31 -5.37 12.38
CA THR A 168 10.61 -4.86 12.84
C THR A 168 10.47 -3.86 13.99
N GLY A 169 9.25 -3.45 14.32
CA GLY A 169 8.95 -2.55 15.42
C GLY A 169 8.02 -1.41 15.03
N LYS A 170 7.48 -0.75 16.06
CA LYS A 170 6.68 0.47 15.91
C LYS A 170 7.58 1.69 15.97
N TYR A 171 7.25 2.71 15.18
CA TYR A 171 7.96 3.99 15.17
C TYR A 171 6.98 5.15 15.03
N GLU A 172 7.46 6.34 15.35
CA GLU A 172 6.69 7.57 15.23
C GLU A 172 7.10 8.30 13.95
N ALA A 173 6.10 8.63 13.14
CA ALA A 173 6.20 9.57 12.04
C ALA A 173 5.47 10.85 12.41
N LEU A 174 5.88 11.97 11.81
CA LEU A 174 5.32 13.27 12.08
C LEU A 174 4.60 13.76 10.83
N ASN A 175 3.35 14.20 10.98
CA ASN A 175 2.64 14.89 9.92
C ASN A 175 2.75 16.39 10.15
N LEU A 176 3.18 17.09 9.10
CA LEU A 176 3.10 18.53 9.02
C LEU A 176 1.64 18.92 8.74
N PRO A 177 1.21 20.12 9.15
CA PRO A 177 -0.07 20.65 8.72
C PRO A 177 -0.04 20.81 7.20
N ASP A 178 -1.18 20.60 6.55
CA ASP A 178 -1.35 21.07 5.19
C ASP A 178 -1.24 22.60 5.18
N ASP A 179 -0.55 23.18 4.19
CA ASP A 179 -0.43 24.64 3.99
C ASP A 179 -1.79 25.23 3.58
N GLU A 180 -2.76 25.29 4.49
CA GLU A 180 -3.90 26.21 4.37
C GLU A 180 -3.46 27.59 4.87
N GLY A 181 -2.65 28.31 4.08
CA GLY A 181 -2.29 29.69 4.45
C GLY A 181 -1.04 30.30 3.83
N ALA A 182 -0.84 30.16 2.52
CA ALA A 182 0.07 31.04 1.76
C ALA A 182 -0.61 31.61 0.52
N ALA A 183 -1.82 32.15 0.70
CA ALA A 183 -2.43 33.08 -0.25
C ALA A 183 -3.00 34.26 0.54
N SER A 184 -2.16 35.27 0.73
CA SER A 184 -2.56 36.62 1.15
C SER A 184 -1.82 37.63 0.29
#